data_AF-A0A2M9HEZ2-F1
#
_entry.id   AF-A0A2M9HEZ2-F1
#
_cell.length_a   1.000
_cell.length_b   1.000
_cell.length_c   1.000
_cell.angle_alpha   90.00
_cell.angle_beta   90.00
_cell.angle_gamma   90.00
#
_symmetry.space_group_name_H-M   'P 1'
#
loop_
_entity.id
_entity.type
_entity.pdbx_description
1 polymer ?
#
loop_
_entity_poly.entity_id
_entity_poly.type
_entity_poly.pdbx_seq_one_letter_code
_entity_poly.pdbx_strand_id
1 'polypeptide(L)'
;MTEDQQARDWMLTIRAEGHDEDQVKKLFEDLGTGAVFQREKGSETGYEHFQCFLQLTSPIRWPTLKNHLEKAGFNDAHIEARKGTVMKCVEYCTKEETRISGPIYVGSINLRDQQGRRNDLSEIRRKILDGASVAEVLLDDEDNKAARYTKWMGELAAARDQREYGA
;
A
#
# COMPACT_ATOMS: atom_id res chain seq x y z
N MET A 1 12.97 15.32 11.80
CA MET A 1 13.70 15.10 10.53
C MET A 1 12.74 14.51 9.49
N THR A 2 11.65 15.21 9.19
CA THR A 2 10.54 14.70 8.34
C THR A 2 10.30 15.56 7.10
N GLU A 3 11.00 16.71 7.00
CA GLU A 3 10.67 17.80 6.08
C GLU A 3 11.26 17.65 4.67
N ASP A 4 12.13 16.67 4.40
CA ASP A 4 12.72 16.46 3.05
C ASP A 4 12.29 15.14 2.38
N GLN A 5 11.20 14.53 2.85
CA GLN A 5 10.71 13.29 2.28
C GLN A 5 9.97 13.52 0.96
N GLN A 6 10.29 12.75 -0.07
CA GLN A 6 9.57 12.72 -1.36
C GLN A 6 8.85 11.38 -1.53
N ALA A 7 7.54 11.42 -1.79
CA ALA A 7 6.74 10.22 -1.99
C ALA A 7 5.54 10.47 -2.93
N ARG A 8 5.03 9.39 -3.52
CA ARG A 8 3.74 9.38 -4.24
C ARG A 8 2.56 9.16 -3.30
N ASP A 9 2.81 8.39 -2.25
CA ASP A 9 1.76 7.86 -1.39
C ASP A 9 1.91 8.45 0.02
N TRP A 10 0.84 9.06 0.52
CA TRP A 10 0.81 9.78 1.77
C TRP A 10 -0.40 9.33 2.60
N MET A 11 -0.20 9.24 3.91
CA MET A 11 -1.25 9.13 4.91
C MET A 11 -1.51 10.52 5.46
N LEU A 12 -2.78 10.89 5.55
CA LEU A 12 -3.21 12.15 6.15
C LEU A 12 -4.15 11.86 7.31
N THR A 13 -4.02 12.63 8.38
CA THR A 13 -5.02 12.69 9.45
C THR A 13 -5.48 14.13 9.55
N ILE A 14 -6.75 14.37 9.22
CA ILE A 14 -7.35 15.70 9.19
C ILE A 14 -8.37 15.78 10.32
N ARG A 15 -8.38 16.88 11.05
CA ARG A 15 -9.37 17.13 12.09
C ARG A 15 -10.78 17.26 11.49
N ALA A 16 -11.79 16.62 12.07
CA ALA A 16 -13.17 16.84 11.62
C ALA A 16 -13.76 18.16 12.15
N GLU A 17 -13.17 18.72 13.20
CA GLU A 17 -13.51 20.07 13.64
C GLU A 17 -13.04 21.10 12.60
N GLY A 18 -13.97 21.83 12.00
CA GLY A 18 -13.68 22.86 11.00
C GLY A 18 -13.59 22.36 9.55
N HIS A 19 -13.72 21.06 9.31
CA HIS A 19 -13.68 20.45 7.97
C HIS A 19 -14.81 19.44 7.78
N ASP A 20 -15.44 19.43 6.61
CA ASP A 20 -16.45 18.44 6.23
C ASP A 20 -15.96 17.48 5.13
N GLU A 21 -16.76 16.44 4.86
CA GLU A 21 -16.43 15.41 3.88
C GLU A 21 -16.32 15.96 2.46
N ASP A 22 -17.14 16.94 2.09
CA ASP A 22 -17.15 17.54 0.77
C ASP A 22 -15.90 18.39 0.54
N GLN A 23 -15.43 19.11 1.56
CA GLN A 23 -14.18 19.85 1.53
C GLN A 23 -12.97 18.92 1.35
N VAL A 24 -12.93 17.81 2.11
CA VAL A 24 -11.85 16.81 1.98
C VAL A 24 -11.89 16.13 0.61
N LYS A 25 -13.08 15.78 0.11
CA LYS A 25 -13.27 15.21 -1.23
C LYS A 25 -12.76 16.15 -2.30
N LYS A 26 -13.18 17.42 -2.26
CA LYS A 26 -12.79 18.45 -3.21
C LYS A 26 -11.27 18.70 -3.22
N LEU A 27 -10.64 18.72 -2.05
CA LEU A 27 -9.18 18.81 -1.93
C LEU A 27 -8.47 17.71 -2.75
N PHE A 28 -8.91 16.46 -2.61
CA PHE A 28 -8.28 15.33 -3.33
C PHE A 28 -8.58 15.32 -4.82
N GLU A 29 -9.76 15.82 -5.23
CA GLU A 29 -10.13 16.06 -6.63
C GLU A 29 -9.25 17.15 -7.25
N ASP A 30 -9.07 18.28 -6.57
CA ASP A 30 -8.24 19.41 -7.03
C ASP A 30 -6.75 19.03 -7.14
N LEU A 31 -6.27 18.12 -6.29
CA LEU A 31 -4.92 17.54 -6.40
C LEU A 31 -4.79 16.54 -7.56
N GLY A 32 -5.89 16.09 -8.16
CA GLY A 32 -5.89 15.14 -9.28
C GLY A 32 -5.37 13.75 -8.90
N THR A 33 -5.79 13.25 -7.74
CA THR A 33 -5.23 12.06 -7.10
C THR A 33 -6.19 10.88 -7.00
N GLY A 34 -5.65 9.69 -6.76
CA GLY A 34 -6.41 8.58 -6.20
C GLY A 34 -6.38 8.68 -4.68
N ALA A 35 -7.53 8.74 -4.02
CA ALA A 35 -7.59 8.85 -2.57
C ALA A 35 -8.75 8.04 -1.98
N VAL A 36 -8.61 7.65 -0.72
CA VAL A 36 -9.68 7.11 0.10
C VAL A 36 -9.61 7.74 1.48
N PHE A 37 -10.76 8.09 2.04
CA PHE A 37 -10.82 8.58 3.40
C PHE A 37 -12.10 8.17 4.10
N GLN A 38 -12.06 8.14 5.43
CA GLN A 38 -13.23 7.93 6.26
C GLN A 38 -13.17 8.80 7.51
N ARG A 39 -14.35 9.17 8.03
CA ARG A 39 -14.46 9.85 9.32
C ARG A 39 -14.45 8.81 10.42
N GLU A 40 -13.56 8.96 11.38
CA GLU A 40 -13.40 8.07 12.53
C GLU A 40 -13.52 8.80 13.86
N LYS A 41 -13.93 8.08 14.90
CA LYS A 41 -13.84 8.53 16.29
C LYS A 41 -12.61 7.92 16.95
N GLY A 42 -11.74 8.75 17.51
CA GLY A 42 -10.63 8.29 18.33
C GLY A 42 -11.14 7.51 19.54
N SER A 43 -10.63 6.30 19.74
CA SER A 43 -11.08 5.39 20.81
C SER A 43 -10.79 5.90 22.22
N GLU A 44 -9.69 6.65 22.41
CA GLU A 44 -9.26 7.14 23.74
C GLU A 44 -9.78 8.54 24.06
N THR A 45 -9.69 9.47 23.11
CA THR A 45 -10.03 10.89 23.33
C THR A 45 -11.42 11.25 22.86
N GLY A 46 -12.08 10.38 22.08
CA GLY A 46 -13.38 10.65 21.46
C GLY A 46 -13.33 11.67 20.32
N TYR A 47 -12.15 12.16 19.95
CA TYR A 47 -11.96 13.19 18.93
C TYR A 47 -12.19 12.65 17.52
N GLU A 48 -12.94 13.39 16.71
CA GLU A 48 -13.31 12.99 15.36
C GLU A 48 -12.31 13.50 14.32
N HIS A 49 -11.87 12.61 13.45
CA HIS A 49 -10.89 12.93 12.41
C HIS A 49 -11.19 12.16 11.14
N PHE A 50 -10.72 12.70 10.01
CA PHE A 50 -10.65 11.97 8.77
C PHE A 50 -9.31 11.26 8.68
N GLN A 51 -9.36 9.94 8.52
CA GLN A 51 -8.21 9.14 8.18
C GLN A 51 -8.17 8.96 6.67
N CYS A 52 -7.12 9.47 6.03
CA CYS A 52 -7.03 9.52 4.58
C CYS A 52 -5.76 8.84 4.06
N PHE A 53 -5.88 8.23 2.89
CA PHE A 53 -4.77 7.78 2.06
C PHE A 53 -4.83 8.51 0.72
N LEU A 54 -3.70 9.03 0.29
CA LEU A 54 -3.53 9.82 -0.92
C LEU A 54 -2.46 9.18 -1.81
N GLN A 55 -2.78 8.92 -3.07
CA GLN A 55 -1.85 8.44 -4.10
C GLN A 55 -1.80 9.45 -5.25
N LEU A 56 -0.66 10.13 -5.37
CA LEU A 56 -0.38 11.10 -6.42
C LEU A 56 0.15 10.40 -7.68
N THR A 57 -0.14 11.01 -8.83
CA THR A 57 0.38 10.57 -10.13
C THR A 57 1.91 10.70 -10.20
N SER A 58 2.47 11.73 -9.55
CA SER A 58 3.90 12.03 -9.50
C SER A 58 4.37 12.23 -8.05
N PRO A 59 5.63 11.85 -7.72
CA PRO A 59 6.14 11.99 -6.36
C PRO A 59 6.37 13.46 -6.02
N ILE A 60 5.76 13.95 -4.95
CA ILE A 60 5.94 15.32 -4.45
C ILE A 60 6.72 15.31 -3.14
N ARG A 61 7.36 16.42 -2.79
CA ARG A 61 8.03 16.58 -1.50
C ARG A 61 7.01 16.93 -0.42
N TRP A 62 7.29 16.53 0.82
CA TRP A 62 6.46 16.84 1.98
C TRP A 62 6.13 18.34 2.11
N PRO A 63 7.08 19.29 1.96
CA PRO A 63 6.76 20.72 2.06
C PRO A 63 5.83 21.19 0.94
N THR A 64 5.96 20.60 -0.26
CA THR A 64 5.07 20.91 -1.38
C THR A 64 3.64 20.46 -1.06
N LEU A 65 3.47 19.23 -0.55
CA LEU A 65 2.16 18.73 -0.13
C LEU A 65 1.57 19.61 0.98
N LYS A 66 2.36 19.94 2.01
CA LYS A 66 1.92 20.82 3.09
C LYS A 66 1.44 22.18 2.57
N ASN A 67 2.20 22.81 1.68
CA ASN A 67 1.81 24.09 1.07
C ASN A 67 0.48 24.00 0.31
N HIS A 68 0.18 22.87 -0.35
CA HIS A 68 -1.12 22.68 -1.00
C HIS A 68 -2.26 22.56 0.03
N LEU A 69 -2.05 21.80 1.11
CA LEU A 69 -3.03 21.65 2.19
C LEU A 69 -3.30 22.99 2.89
N GLU A 70 -2.24 23.74 3.24
CA GLU A 70 -2.35 25.05 3.89
C GLU A 70 -3.14 26.06 3.04
N LYS A 71 -2.85 26.12 1.73
CA LYS A 71 -3.58 26.98 0.79
C LYS A 71 -5.06 26.60 0.65
N ALA A 72 -5.39 25.34 0.86
CA ALA A 72 -6.76 24.84 0.85
C ALA A 72 -7.45 24.94 2.22
N GLY A 73 -6.78 25.49 3.24
CA GLY A 73 -7.33 25.68 4.59
C GLY A 73 -7.04 24.55 5.58
N PHE A 74 -6.36 23.48 5.16
CA PHE A 74 -6.05 22.29 5.97
C PHE A 74 -4.71 22.42 6.70
N ASN A 75 -4.54 23.51 7.45
CA ASN A 75 -3.28 23.84 8.14
C ASN A 75 -2.89 22.84 9.26
N ASP A 76 -3.86 22.09 9.75
CA ASP A 76 -3.75 21.17 10.87
C ASP A 76 -3.71 19.69 10.45
N ALA A 77 -3.65 19.43 9.15
CA ALA A 77 -3.47 18.09 8.62
C ALA A 77 -2.11 17.51 9.02
N HIS A 78 -2.12 16.34 9.66
CA HIS A 78 -0.91 15.57 9.88
C HIS A 78 -0.57 14.76 8.62
N ILE A 79 0.68 14.82 8.17
CA ILE A 79 1.13 14.22 6.92
C ILE A 79 2.27 13.25 7.20
N GLU A 80 2.08 11.98 6.84
CA GLU A 80 3.13 10.97 6.87
C GLU A 80 3.26 10.27 5.51
N ALA A 81 4.47 9.92 5.10
CA ALA A 81 4.62 9.05 3.95
C ALA A 81 4.08 7.64 4.24
N ARG A 82 3.57 6.98 3.20
CA ARG A 82 3.06 5.61 3.30
C ARG A 82 4.07 4.66 3.94
N LYS A 83 3.63 3.91 4.95
CA LYS A 83 4.37 2.80 5.57
C LYS A 83 3.64 1.49 5.26
N GLY A 84 4.31 0.56 4.58
CA GLY A 84 3.71 -0.71 4.16
C GLY A 84 3.11 -0.68 2.75
N THR A 85 2.13 -1.55 2.51
CA THR A 85 1.50 -1.72 1.21
C THR A 85 0.29 -0.78 1.03
N VAL A 86 -0.01 -0.36 -0.21
CA VAL A 86 -1.21 0.43 -0.56
C VAL A 86 -2.45 -0.23 0.00
N MET A 87 -2.57 -1.55 -0.14
CA MET A 87 -3.71 -2.31 0.38
C MET A 87 -3.88 -2.14 1.88
N LYS A 88 -2.80 -2.26 2.67
CA LYS A 88 -2.87 -2.07 4.13
C LYS A 88 -3.24 -0.63 4.50
N CYS A 89 -2.75 0.35 3.75
CA CYS A 89 -3.09 1.75 3.97
C CYS A 89 -4.55 2.05 3.61
N VAL A 90 -5.06 1.48 2.52
CA VAL A 90 -6.47 1.55 2.14
C VAL A 90 -7.34 0.88 3.21
N GLU A 91 -7.02 -0.36 3.59
CA GLU A 91 -7.70 -1.09 4.68
C GLU A 91 -7.74 -0.29 5.98
N TYR A 92 -6.63 0.37 6.33
CA TYR A 92 -6.57 1.23 7.51
C TYR A 92 -7.52 2.43 7.42
N CYS A 93 -7.61 3.07 6.25
CA CYS A 93 -8.56 4.16 5.97
C CYS A 93 -9.99 3.67 5.69
N THR A 94 -10.24 2.37 5.75
CA THR A 94 -11.56 1.77 5.52
C THR A 94 -11.94 0.78 6.63
N LYS A 95 -11.27 0.80 7.79
CA LYS A 95 -11.62 -0.11 8.89
C LYS A 95 -12.98 0.27 9.48
N GLU A 96 -13.81 -0.72 9.80
CA GLU A 96 -15.19 -0.49 10.26
C GLU A 96 -15.26 -0.12 11.75
N GLU A 97 -14.28 -0.55 12.53
CA GLU A 97 -14.28 -0.52 14.00
C GLU A 97 -14.47 0.88 14.61
N THR A 98 -13.93 1.91 13.96
CA THR A 98 -13.95 3.30 14.43
C THR A 98 -14.74 4.23 13.52
N ARG A 99 -15.41 3.69 12.50
CA ARG A 99 -16.05 4.45 11.43
C ARG A 99 -17.29 5.18 11.93
N ILE A 100 -17.34 6.49 11.68
CA ILE A 100 -18.54 7.32 11.79
C ILE A 100 -19.23 7.44 10.41
N SER A 101 -18.43 7.69 9.36
CA SER A 101 -18.94 7.92 8.00
C SER A 101 -17.86 7.62 6.95
N GLY A 102 -18.29 7.33 5.70
CA GLY A 102 -17.44 6.85 4.61
C GLY A 102 -17.43 5.32 4.48
N PRO A 103 -16.43 4.72 3.80
CA PRO A 103 -15.30 5.37 3.15
C PRO A 103 -15.70 6.05 1.84
N ILE A 104 -15.08 7.19 1.56
CA ILE A 104 -15.25 7.94 0.32
C ILE A 104 -14.01 7.73 -0.53
N TYR A 105 -14.23 7.32 -1.78
CA TYR A 105 -13.18 7.14 -2.77
C TYR A 105 -13.17 8.32 -3.74
N VAL A 106 -11.99 8.80 -4.07
CA VAL A 106 -11.73 9.86 -5.05
C VAL A 106 -10.75 9.33 -6.09
N GLY A 107 -11.05 9.53 -7.37
CA GLY A 107 -10.19 9.06 -8.45
C GLY A 107 -9.99 7.54 -8.45
N SER A 108 -8.80 7.09 -8.84
CA SER A 108 -8.45 5.66 -8.88
C SER A 108 -7.15 5.40 -8.13
N ILE A 109 -7.22 4.51 -7.14
CA ILE A 109 -6.04 4.05 -6.39
C ILE A 109 -5.46 2.84 -7.11
N ASN A 110 -4.17 2.92 -7.45
CA ASN A 110 -3.44 1.82 -8.03
C ASN A 110 -2.77 1.00 -6.92
N LEU A 111 -3.22 -0.25 -6.76
CA LEU A 111 -2.71 -1.23 -5.79
C LEU A 111 -1.36 -1.85 -6.22
N ARG A 112 -0.45 -1.03 -6.78
CA ARG A 112 0.83 -1.44 -7.42
C ARG A 112 1.73 -2.32 -6.56
N ASP A 113 1.56 -2.32 -5.24
CA ASP A 113 2.37 -3.16 -4.33
C ASP A 113 2.11 -4.67 -4.49
N GLN A 114 1.19 -5.08 -5.38
CA GLN A 114 1.04 -6.46 -5.83
C GLN A 114 2.07 -6.90 -6.90
N GLN A 115 2.95 -6.02 -7.40
CA GLN A 115 3.81 -6.39 -8.53
C GLN A 115 4.96 -7.35 -8.14
N GLY A 116 4.71 -8.65 -8.34
CA GLY A 116 5.70 -9.69 -8.68
C GLY A 116 6.32 -10.45 -7.51
N ARG A 117 7.04 -9.80 -6.60
CA ARG A 117 8.07 -10.51 -5.81
C ARG A 117 7.59 -11.65 -4.89
N ARG A 118 6.40 -11.53 -4.30
CA ARG A 118 5.86 -12.59 -3.40
C ARG A 118 5.03 -13.62 -4.14
N ASN A 119 4.40 -13.25 -5.24
CA ASN A 119 3.68 -14.22 -6.06
C ASN A 119 4.68 -15.10 -6.81
N ASP A 120 5.68 -14.50 -7.46
CA ASP A 120 6.72 -15.22 -8.20
C ASP A 120 7.41 -16.30 -7.32
N LEU A 121 7.85 -15.93 -6.10
CA LEU A 121 8.53 -16.88 -5.20
C LEU A 121 7.58 -17.96 -4.66
N SER A 122 6.32 -17.62 -4.39
CA SER A 122 5.32 -18.59 -3.91
C SER A 122 4.91 -19.55 -5.01
N GLU A 123 4.81 -19.08 -6.26
CA GLU A 123 4.53 -19.91 -7.42
C GLU A 123 5.70 -20.81 -7.78
N ILE A 124 6.94 -20.30 -7.75
CA ILE A 124 8.15 -21.12 -7.89
C ILE A 124 8.18 -22.19 -6.81
N ARG A 125 7.92 -21.84 -5.54
CA ARG A 125 7.85 -22.80 -4.43
C ARG A 125 6.82 -23.89 -4.71
N ARG A 126 5.61 -23.50 -5.12
CA ARG A 126 4.51 -24.42 -5.42
C ARG A 126 4.91 -25.38 -6.54
N LYS A 127 5.41 -24.88 -7.67
CA LYS A 127 5.87 -25.71 -8.79
C LYS A 127 6.90 -26.75 -8.36
N ILE A 128 7.92 -26.35 -7.60
CA ILE A 128 8.94 -27.28 -7.10
C ILE A 128 8.32 -28.32 -6.14
N LEU A 129 7.47 -27.91 -5.22
CA LEU A 129 6.81 -28.87 -4.29
C LEU A 129 5.84 -29.83 -5.00
N ASP A 130 5.21 -29.39 -6.10
CA ASP A 130 4.29 -30.19 -6.91
C ASP A 130 5.02 -31.16 -7.89
N GLY A 131 6.36 -31.16 -7.89
CA GLY A 131 7.15 -32.14 -8.62
C GLY A 131 8.06 -31.56 -9.72
N ALA A 132 7.87 -30.30 -10.11
CA ALA A 132 8.68 -29.69 -11.17
C ALA A 132 10.17 -29.64 -10.78
N SER A 133 11.03 -29.86 -11.77
CA SER A 133 12.46 -29.67 -11.66
C SER A 133 12.84 -28.19 -11.78
N VAL A 134 14.03 -27.85 -11.28
CA VAL A 134 14.58 -26.50 -11.42
C VAL A 134 14.71 -26.09 -12.89
N ALA A 135 15.02 -27.05 -13.78
CA ALA A 135 15.14 -26.80 -15.21
C ALA A 135 13.79 -26.45 -15.86
N GLU A 136 12.72 -27.17 -15.50
CA GLU A 136 11.36 -26.87 -16.01
C GLU A 136 10.88 -25.50 -15.54
N VAL A 137 11.11 -25.15 -14.27
CA VAL A 137 10.75 -23.81 -13.75
C VAL A 137 11.51 -22.70 -14.47
N LEU A 138 12.76 -22.92 -14.86
CA LEU A 138 13.56 -21.95 -15.62
C LEU A 138 13.13 -21.84 -17.08
N LEU A 139 12.70 -22.94 -17.71
CA LEU A 139 12.22 -22.93 -19.10
C LEU A 139 10.84 -22.28 -19.23
N ASP A 140 9.99 -22.43 -18.21
CA ASP A 140 8.66 -21.80 -18.13
C ASP A 140 8.69 -20.30 -17.76
N ASP A 141 9.84 -19.78 -17.32
CA ASP A 141 9.98 -18.42 -16.79
C ASP A 141 10.32 -17.41 -17.91
N GLU A 142 9.28 -17.00 -18.65
CA GLU A 142 9.39 -16.03 -19.75
C GLU A 142 10.01 -14.68 -19.34
N ASP A 143 9.88 -14.30 -18.06
CA ASP A 143 10.39 -13.04 -17.50
C ASP A 143 11.80 -13.14 -16.90
N ASN A 144 12.42 -14.34 -16.91
CA ASN A 144 13.76 -14.61 -16.40
C ASN A 144 13.97 -14.18 -14.91
N LYS A 145 12.91 -14.25 -14.10
CA LYS A 145 12.94 -13.93 -12.66
C LYS A 145 13.44 -15.09 -11.81
N ALA A 146 13.11 -16.32 -12.17
CA ALA A 146 13.48 -17.56 -11.49
C ALA A 146 14.99 -17.82 -11.51
N ALA A 147 15.70 -17.36 -12.54
CA ALA A 147 17.16 -17.49 -12.64
C ALA A 147 17.93 -16.87 -11.46
N ARG A 148 17.33 -15.91 -10.75
CA ARG A 148 17.92 -15.30 -9.54
C ARG A 148 17.87 -16.21 -8.31
N TYR A 149 17.06 -17.27 -8.37
CA TYR A 149 16.74 -18.14 -7.24
C TYR A 149 17.16 -19.60 -7.45
N THR A 150 17.98 -19.89 -8.48
CA THR A 150 18.37 -21.27 -8.86
C THR A 150 18.96 -22.06 -7.70
N LYS A 151 19.81 -21.43 -6.87
CA LYS A 151 20.38 -22.08 -5.68
C LYS A 151 19.29 -22.50 -4.68
N TRP A 152 18.37 -21.60 -4.36
CA TRP A 152 17.28 -21.87 -3.43
C TRP A 152 16.29 -22.90 -3.98
N MET A 153 15.99 -22.87 -5.28
CA MET A 153 15.15 -23.88 -5.93
C MET A 153 15.77 -25.28 -5.86
N GLY A 154 17.10 -25.39 -6.03
CA GLY A 154 17.83 -26.65 -5.90
C GLY A 154 17.81 -27.21 -4.47
N GLU A 155 18.05 -26.36 -3.48
CA GLU A 155 17.95 -26.74 -2.06
C GLU A 155 16.53 -27.20 -1.68
N LEU A 156 15.51 -26.52 -2.20
CA LEU A 156 14.10 -26.86 -1.97
C LEU A 156 13.73 -28.21 -2.62
N ALA A 157 14.16 -28.45 -3.85
CA ALA A 157 13.92 -29.72 -4.55
C ALA A 157 14.58 -30.90 -3.82
N ALA A 158 15.85 -30.73 -3.39
CA ALA A 158 16.55 -31.75 -2.61
C ALA A 158 15.85 -32.05 -1.28
N ALA A 159 15.36 -31.03 -0.58
CA ALA A 159 14.60 -31.21 0.67
C ALA A 159 13.25 -31.91 0.45
N ARG A 160 12.55 -31.62 -0.66
CA ARG A 160 11.33 -32.35 -1.06
C ARG A 160 11.64 -33.82 -1.31
N ASP A 161 12.64 -34.12 -2.12
CA ASP A 161 13.00 -35.50 -2.48
C ASP A 161 13.43 -36.31 -1.27
N GLN A 162 14.19 -35.70 -0.35
CA GLN A 162 14.54 -36.32 0.92
C GLN A 162 13.32 -36.59 1.81
N ARG A 163 12.27 -35.74 1.75
CA ARG A 163 11.01 -35.97 2.47
C ARG A 163 10.16 -37.08 1.85
N GLU A 164 10.15 -37.19 0.52
CA GLU A 164 9.28 -38.14 -0.20
C GLU A 164 9.92 -39.52 -0.38
N TYR A 165 11.24 -39.59 -0.55
CA TYR A 165 11.97 -40.82 -0.90
C TYR A 165 13.10 -41.15 0.07
N GLY A 166 13.35 -40.32 1.09
CA GLY A 166 14.37 -40.57 2.10
C GLY A 166 13.90 -41.52 3.19
N ALA A 167 14.19 -42.81 3.00
CA ALA A 167 14.39 -43.80 4.06
C ALA A 167 15.85 -44.26 4.02
#